data_AF-A0A433Y8W5-F1
#
_entry.id   AF-A0A433Y8W5-F1
#
_cell.length_a   1.000
_cell.length_b   1.000
_cell.length_c   1.000
_cell.angle_alpha   90.00
_cell.angle_beta   90.00
_cell.angle_gamma   90.00
#
_symmetry.space_group_name_H-M   'P 1'
#
loop_
_entity.id
_entity.type
_entity.pdbx_description
1 polymer ?
#
loop_
_entity_poly.entity_id
_entity_poly.type
_entity_poly.pdbx_seq_one_letter_code
_entity_poly.pdbx_strand_id
1 'polypeptide(L)' 'MEIVSKIEILRLELNKLCANKRLADQEVIETSQQLDAVLNEYNLLRMQRRVPFLKKA' A
#
# COMPACT_ATOMS: atom_id res chain seq x y z
N MET A 1 -8.26 -7.14 9.46
CA MET A 1 -8.30 -5.77 8.88
C MET A 1 -6.94 -5.06 8.97
N GLU A 2 -5.89 -5.71 9.47
CA GLU A 2 -4.59 -5.08 9.78
C GLU A 2 -3.87 -4.41 8.60
N ILE A 3 -4.04 -4.92 7.39
CA ILE A 3 -3.39 -4.34 6.19
C ILE A 3 -3.97 -2.96 5.84
N VAL A 4 -5.27 -2.75 6.04
CA VAL A 4 -5.89 -1.44 5.77
C VAL A 4 -5.35 -0.39 6.74
N SER A 5 -5.17 -0.76 8.01
CA SER A 5 -4.56 0.11 9.01
C SER A 5 -3.10 0.43 8.69
N LYS A 6 -2.31 -0.54 8.20
CA LYS A 6 -0.95 -0.28 7.71
C LYS A 6 -0.91 0.70 6.53
N ILE A 7 -1.85 0.57 5.60
CA ILE A 7 -1.99 1.51 4.46
C ILE A 7 -2.29 2.93 4.96
N GLU A 8 -3.20 3.09 5.92
CA GLU A 8 -3.53 4.41 6.47
C GLU A 8 -2.36 5.06 7.21
N ILE A 9 -1.62 4.29 8.02
CA ILE A 9 -0.45 4.79 8.74
C ILE A 9 0.62 5.26 7.74
N LEU A 10 0.96 4.43 6.75
CA LEU A 10 1.96 4.78 5.74
C LEU A 10 1.52 5.98 4.88
N ARG A 11 0.22 6.12 4.57
CA ARG A 11 -0.31 7.32 3.88
C ARG A 11 -0.17 8.58 4.71
N LEU A 12 -0.37 8.50 6.04
CA LEU A 12 -0.23 9.62 6.95
C LEU A 12 1.24 10.06 7.09
N GLU A 13 2.16 9.11 7.20
CA GLU A 13 3.60 9.40 7.25
C GLU A 13 4.09 10.04 5.95
N LEU A 14 3.70 9.47 4.81
CA LEU A 14 4.09 9.98 3.51
C LEU A 14 3.55 11.40 3.26
N ASN A 15 2.29 11.68 3.63
CA ASN A 15 1.73 13.03 3.58
C ASN A 15 2.49 14.01 4.49
N LYS A 16 2.90 13.61 5.69
CA LYS A 16 3.70 14.45 6.59
C LYS A 16 5.10 14.74 6.03
N LEU A 17 5.73 13.74 5.43
CA LEU A 17 7.05 13.89 4.81
C LEU A 17 6.97 14.80 3.57
N CYS A 18 5.97 14.61 2.71
CA CYS A 18 5.72 15.47 1.54
C CYS A 18 5.34 16.92 1.89
N ALA A 19 4.73 17.16 3.06
CA ALA A 19 4.39 18.50 3.51
C ALA A 19 5.62 19.32 3.95
N ASN A 20 6.70 18.65 4.36
CA ASN A 20 7.89 19.30 4.94
C ASN A 20 9.18 19.14 4.12
N LYS A 21 9.24 18.21 3.16
CA LYS A 21 10.45 17.92 2.35
C LYS A 21 10.15 17.89 0.86
N ARG A 22 11.15 18.23 0.03
CA ARG A 22 11.07 18.04 -1.43
C ARG A 22 10.85 16.55 -1.72
N LEU A 23 9.92 16.23 -2.62
CA LEU A 23 9.50 14.86 -2.99
C LEU A 23 10.65 13.91 -3.44
N ALA A 24 11.86 14.42 -3.64
CA ALA A 24 13.07 13.66 -3.98
C ALA A 24 13.91 13.27 -2.76
N ASP A 25 13.46 13.57 -1.54
CA ASP A 25 14.13 13.14 -0.31
C ASP A 25 14.02 11.63 -0.16
N GLN A 26 15.13 10.97 0.14
CA GLN A 26 15.23 9.51 0.11
C GLN A 26 14.24 8.84 1.06
N GLU A 27 13.96 9.48 2.19
CA GLU A 27 12.96 9.03 3.16
C GLU A 27 11.54 9.00 2.56
N VAL A 28 11.18 9.99 1.74
CA VAL A 28 9.88 10.03 1.03
C VAL A 28 9.79 8.90 0.02
N ILE A 29 10.88 8.64 -0.71
CA ILE A 29 10.94 7.58 -1.72
C ILE A 29 10.80 6.20 -1.07
N GLU A 30 11.52 5.96 0.03
CA GLU A 30 11.46 4.69 0.77
C GLU A 30 10.07 4.46 1.38
N THR A 31 9.46 5.48 2.00
CA THR A 31 8.08 5.37 2.52
C THR A 31 7.08 5.12 1.39
N SER A 32 7.27 5.73 0.21
CA SER A 32 6.42 5.48 -0.96
C SER A 32 6.52 4.05 -1.48
N GLN A 33 7.74 3.52 -1.57
CA GLN A 33 7.96 2.15 -2.02
C GLN A 33 7.37 1.13 -1.03
N GLN A 34 7.46 1.40 0.28
CA GLN A 34 6.82 0.57 1.30
C GLN A 34 5.29 0.60 1.20
N LEU A 35 4.71 1.78 0.96
CA LEU A 35 3.27 1.92 0.75
C LEU A 35 2.81 1.13 -0.50
N ASP A 36 3.55 1.21 -1.59
CA ASP A 36 3.25 0.46 -2.82
C ASP A 36 3.32 -1.06 -2.60
N ALA A 37 4.29 -1.55 -1.83
CA ALA A 37 4.41 -2.97 -1.51
C ALA A 37 3.18 -3.48 -0.72
N VAL A 38 2.76 -2.74 0.30
CA VAL A 38 1.59 -3.10 1.12
C VAL A 38 0.29 -3.00 0.32
N LEU A 39 0.16 -2.00 -0.55
CA LEU A 39 -0.99 -1.87 -1.46
C LEU A 39 -1.07 -3.04 -2.44
N ASN A 40 0.05 -3.47 -3.00
CA ASN A 40 0.11 -4.64 -3.88
C ASN A 40 -0.29 -5.92 -3.14
N GLU A 41 0.19 -6.11 -1.90
CA GLU A 41 -0.19 -7.24 -1.07
C GLU A 41 -1.69 -7.24 -0.73
N TYR A 42 -2.25 -6.07 -0.40
CA TYR A 42 -3.69 -5.90 -0.21
C TYR A 42 -4.47 -6.25 -1.47
N ASN A 43 -4.01 -5.81 -2.64
CA ASN A 43 -4.67 -6.06 -3.91
C ASN A 43 -4.64 -7.55 -4.27
N LEU A 44 -3.53 -8.25 -4.03
CA LEU A 44 -3.42 -9.70 -4.19
C LEU A 44 -4.39 -10.44 -3.26
N LEU A 45 -4.45 -10.09 -1.99
CA LEU A 45 -5.39 -10.70 -1.02
C LEU A 45 -6.84 -10.40 -1.37
N ARG A 46 -7.12 -9.23 -1.94
CA ARG A 46 -8.44 -8.85 -2.45
C ARG A 46 -8.78 -9.61 -3.74
N MET A 47 -7.82 -9.84 -4.62
CA MET A 47 -7.98 -10.66 -5.82
C MET A 47 -8.21 -12.13 -5.48
N GLN A 48 -7.47 -12.70 -4.53
CA GLN A 48 -7.70 -14.07 -4.03
C GLN A 48 -9.11 -14.22 -3.44
N ARG A 49 -9.59 -13.22 -2.68
CA ARG A 49 -10.99 -13.20 -2.21
C ARG A 49 -12.03 -12.97 -3.31
N ARG A 50 -11.62 -12.45 -4.48
CA ARG A 50 -12.46 -12.27 -5.67
C ARG A 50 -12.38 -13.41 -6.67
N VAL A 51 -11.66 -14.51 -6.38
CA VAL A 51 -11.80 -15.76 -7.15
C VAL A 51 -12.79 -16.68 -6.41
N PRO A 52 -14.13 -16.53 -6.59
CA PRO A 52 -14.98 -17.68 -6.46
C PRO A 52 -14.60 -18.61 -7.62
N PHE A 53 -14.21 -19.84 -7.28
CA PHE A 53 -14.25 -21.02 -8.14
C PHE A 53 -14.69 -20.73 -9.58
N LEU A 54 -13.73 -20.55 -10.50
CA LEU A 54 -13.98 -20.92 -11.88
C LEU A 54 -14.10 -22.46 -11.88
N LYS A 55 -15.32 -22.94 -11.61
CA LYS A 55 -15.74 -24.31 -11.90
C LYS A 55 -15.48 -24.55 -13.39
N LYS A 56 -14.80 -25.66 -13.66
CA LYS A 56 -14.93 -26.57 -14.81
C LYS A 56 -15.42 -25.96 -16.14
N ALA A 57 -14.57 -26.07 -17.15
CA ALA A 57 -14.95 -26.59 -18.45
C ALA A 57 -13.89 -27.62 -18.86
#